data_AF-A0A6L8GCC3-F1
#
_entry.id   AF-A0A6L8GCC3-F1
#
_cell.length_a   1.000
_cell.length_b   1.000
_cell.length_c   1.000
_cell.angle_alpha   90.00
_cell.angle_beta   90.00
_cell.angle_gamma   90.00
#
_symmetry.space_group_name_H-M   'P 1'
#
loop_
_entity.id
_entity.type
_entity.pdbx_description
1 polymer ?
#
loop_
_entity_poly.entity_id
_entity_poly.type
_entity_poly.pdbx_seq_one_letter_code
_entity_poly.pdbx_strand_id
1 'polypeptide(L)'
;MPDDVVREAIADGNAQPTAEQIGLTSTLFNEFLQIAASSPLFSLQSAADVVDRVGFHNLGKAAVPNLAVMSVDDGVGEVTNSGGVPRADLDPNADALVVVFNGSTEAQSISVRTASSFALHAVQQASADAAVQGASFAEGEGGGTFSVPGLTTAVFAKAQGAAQGEGLSAFATAGFEPPVPYGDTEIHLRGQFNGWSTDAMNYIGGGVYEGFLELEADTYLFKIASEDWGTVDIAAPEGQSEIAIGEPATLSAAGQLPNLEITIPEAGEYRFALNALDSAAPVLTVTNAAALPAQAFVRGNFNGWGTGNPLSYVGRGLYQTSIAVDAGTHGFKVASEDWSTVDLSVASESGAEVPVELNSATALS
;
A
#
# COMPACT_ATOMS: atom_id res chain seq x y z
N MET A 1 21.24 -25.56 -24.21
CA MET A 1 22.44 -25.21 -23.41
C MET A 1 21.91 -24.64 -22.10
N PRO A 2 22.52 -24.88 -20.93
CA PRO A 2 22.09 -24.14 -19.74
C PRO A 2 22.23 -22.65 -20.04
N ASP A 3 21.18 -21.92 -19.68
CA ASP A 3 21.03 -20.46 -19.77
C ASP A 3 22.33 -19.77 -19.31
N ASP A 4 22.77 -18.75 -20.04
CA ASP A 4 24.02 -18.04 -19.74
C ASP A 4 24.02 -17.46 -18.32
N VAL A 5 22.85 -17.09 -17.81
CA VAL A 5 22.65 -16.63 -16.42
C VAL A 5 22.96 -17.75 -15.41
N VAL A 6 22.55 -18.98 -15.70
CA VAL A 6 22.81 -20.14 -14.82
C VAL A 6 24.30 -20.48 -14.81
N ARG A 7 24.98 -20.35 -15.94
CA ARG A 7 26.43 -20.58 -16.02
C ARG A 7 27.21 -19.55 -15.22
N GLU A 8 26.80 -18.29 -15.28
CA GLU A 8 27.41 -17.19 -14.52
C GLU A 8 27.22 -17.39 -13.02
N ALA A 9 26.01 -17.73 -12.57
CA ALA A 9 25.73 -18.00 -11.16
C ALA A 9 26.53 -19.19 -10.59
N ILE A 10 26.71 -20.27 -11.36
CA ILE A 10 27.51 -21.43 -10.92
C ILE A 10 29.01 -21.11 -10.88
N ALA A 11 29.49 -20.21 -11.74
CA ALA A 11 30.89 -19.80 -11.78
C ALA A 11 31.28 -18.82 -10.67
N ASP A 12 30.30 -18.17 -10.02
CA ASP A 12 30.54 -17.29 -8.87
C ASP A 12 31.05 -18.10 -7.68
N GLY A 13 32.27 -17.80 -7.23
CA GLY A 13 32.90 -18.43 -6.08
C GLY A 13 32.14 -18.22 -4.76
N ASN A 14 31.25 -17.22 -4.70
CA ASN A 14 30.40 -16.95 -3.54
C ASN A 14 29.07 -17.72 -3.57
N ALA A 15 28.72 -18.38 -4.67
CA ALA A 15 27.44 -19.09 -4.80
C ALA A 15 27.39 -20.40 -4.01
N GLN A 16 28.54 -20.99 -3.66
CA GLN A 16 28.58 -22.22 -2.88
C GLN A 16 28.50 -21.93 -1.38
N PRO A 17 27.51 -22.49 -0.67
CA PRO A 17 27.41 -22.30 0.77
C PRO A 17 28.54 -23.05 1.49
N THR A 18 29.10 -22.43 2.52
CA THR A 18 30.08 -23.05 3.40
C THR A 18 29.41 -24.03 4.37
N ALA A 19 30.19 -24.94 4.96
CA ALA A 19 29.67 -25.85 6.00
C ALA A 19 29.09 -25.10 7.21
N GLU A 20 29.64 -23.93 7.54
CA GLU A 20 29.13 -23.05 8.60
C GLU A 20 27.76 -22.47 8.23
N GLN A 21 27.59 -21.96 7.00
CA GLN A 21 26.31 -21.45 6.51
C GLN A 21 25.23 -22.54 6.46
N ILE A 22 25.59 -23.76 6.05
CA ILE A 22 24.67 -24.91 6.06
C ILE A 22 24.25 -25.25 7.50
N GLY A 23 25.21 -25.28 8.43
CA GLY A 23 24.96 -25.55 9.85
C GLY A 23 24.08 -24.48 10.51
N LEU A 24 24.34 -23.20 10.22
CA LEU A 24 23.53 -22.08 10.67
C LEU A 24 22.10 -22.21 10.12
N THR A 25 21.94 -22.42 8.81
CA THR A 25 20.63 -22.57 8.16
C THR A 25 19.83 -23.72 8.77
N SER A 26 20.48 -24.86 9.05
CA SER A 26 19.83 -25.98 9.73
C SER A 26 19.37 -25.60 11.15
N THR A 27 20.14 -24.79 11.87
CA THR A 27 19.79 -24.33 13.23
C THR A 27 18.57 -23.40 13.17
N LEU A 28 18.60 -22.41 12.27
CA LEU A 28 17.51 -21.45 12.09
C LEU A 28 16.21 -22.11 11.60
N PHE A 29 16.30 -23.11 10.74
CA PHE A 29 15.13 -23.87 10.30
C PHE A 29 14.47 -24.62 11.47
N ASN A 30 15.26 -25.26 12.35
CA ASN A 30 14.73 -25.91 13.54
C ASN A 30 14.15 -24.89 14.55
N GLU A 31 14.75 -23.70 14.66
CA GLU A 31 14.19 -22.60 15.42
C GLU A 31 12.79 -22.22 14.92
N PHE A 32 12.58 -22.03 13.62
CA PHE A 32 11.25 -21.73 13.08
C PHE A 32 10.25 -22.84 13.34
N LEU A 33 10.65 -24.12 13.23
CA LEU A 33 9.78 -25.24 13.58
C LEU A 33 9.42 -25.25 15.08
N GLN A 34 10.38 -24.92 15.95
CA GLN A 34 10.12 -24.83 17.38
C GLN A 34 9.13 -23.72 17.71
N ILE A 35 9.23 -22.56 17.05
CA ILE A 35 8.28 -21.44 17.21
C ILE A 35 6.91 -21.82 16.64
N ALA A 36 6.85 -22.40 15.44
CA ALA A 36 5.58 -22.82 14.84
C ALA A 36 4.85 -23.86 15.70
N ALA A 37 5.59 -24.73 16.40
CA ALA A 37 5.03 -25.72 17.30
C ALA A 37 4.76 -25.22 18.72
N SER A 38 5.23 -24.01 19.10
CA SER A 38 5.06 -23.49 20.46
C SER A 38 3.65 -22.98 20.74
N SER A 39 2.89 -22.64 19.71
CA SER A 39 1.57 -22.02 19.83
C SER A 39 0.55 -22.63 18.86
N PRO A 40 -0.65 -23.01 19.33
CA PRO A 40 -1.79 -23.37 18.46
C PRO A 40 -2.19 -22.26 17.49
N LEU A 41 -1.84 -21.00 17.76
CA LEU A 41 -2.17 -19.85 16.92
C LEU A 41 -1.52 -19.92 15.53
N PHE A 42 -0.41 -20.65 15.36
CA PHE A 42 0.18 -20.92 14.05
C PHE A 42 -0.50 -22.05 13.27
N SER A 43 -1.45 -22.76 13.89
CA SER A 43 -2.10 -23.95 13.33
C SER A 43 -3.62 -23.94 13.58
N LEU A 44 -4.25 -22.78 13.41
CA LEU A 44 -5.71 -22.64 13.50
C LEU A 44 -6.41 -23.66 12.60
N GLN A 45 -7.40 -24.35 13.16
CA GLN A 45 -8.01 -25.53 12.55
C GLN A 45 -9.29 -25.21 11.74
N SER A 46 -9.76 -23.96 11.75
CA SER A 46 -10.99 -23.56 11.07
C SER A 46 -10.83 -22.24 10.33
N ALA A 47 -11.56 -22.09 9.21
CA ALA A 47 -11.61 -20.83 8.47
C ALA A 47 -12.22 -19.69 9.30
N ALA A 48 -13.15 -20.01 10.21
CA ALA A 48 -13.75 -19.02 11.11
C ALA A 48 -12.70 -18.43 12.07
N ASP A 49 -11.84 -19.28 12.65
CA ASP A 49 -10.74 -18.82 13.50
C ASP A 49 -9.73 -18.00 12.69
N VAL A 50 -9.41 -18.42 11.47
CA VAL A 50 -8.48 -17.66 10.60
C VAL A 50 -9.04 -16.27 10.29
N VAL A 51 -10.31 -16.16 9.90
CA VAL A 51 -10.97 -14.88 9.58
C VAL A 51 -11.08 -13.98 10.82
N ASP A 52 -11.34 -14.56 11.98
CA ASP A 52 -11.51 -13.82 13.24
C ASP A 52 -10.17 -13.31 13.81
N ARG A 53 -9.09 -14.09 13.65
CA ARG A 53 -7.86 -13.90 14.42
C ARG A 53 -6.67 -13.43 13.60
N VAL A 54 -6.60 -13.76 12.32
CA VAL A 54 -5.42 -13.45 11.50
C VAL A 54 -5.56 -12.07 10.86
N GLY A 55 -4.70 -11.15 11.27
CA GLY A 55 -4.63 -9.78 10.74
C GLY A 55 -3.39 -9.54 9.91
N PHE A 56 -3.47 -8.60 8.96
CA PHE A 56 -2.31 -8.06 8.26
C PHE A 56 -2.22 -6.55 8.47
N HIS A 57 -1.01 -6.04 8.69
CA HIS A 57 -0.82 -4.66 9.17
C HIS A 57 0.05 -3.77 8.27
N ASN A 58 0.64 -4.32 7.21
CA ASN A 58 1.30 -3.55 6.16
C ASN A 58 0.40 -3.51 4.91
N LEU A 59 -0.63 -2.65 4.93
CA LEU A 59 -1.71 -2.64 3.93
C LEU A 59 -1.81 -1.28 3.22
N GLY A 60 -2.44 -1.29 2.04
CA GLY A 60 -2.83 -0.09 1.31
C GLY A 60 -1.69 0.56 0.52
N LYS A 61 -1.95 1.77 0.00
CA LYS A 61 -1.02 2.48 -0.90
C LYS A 61 0.28 2.95 -0.23
N ALA A 62 0.28 3.04 1.10
CA ALA A 62 1.46 3.37 1.90
C ALA A 62 2.15 2.14 2.50
N ALA A 63 1.81 0.92 2.04
CA ALA A 63 2.50 -0.28 2.48
C ALA A 63 3.99 -0.18 2.15
N VAL A 64 4.84 -0.53 3.12
CA VAL A 64 6.29 -0.59 2.95
C VAL A 64 6.64 -1.76 2.02
N PRO A 65 7.38 -1.54 0.91
CA PRO A 65 7.78 -2.63 0.04
C PRO A 65 8.64 -3.67 0.76
N ASN A 66 8.52 -4.95 0.35
CA ASN A 66 9.26 -6.08 0.91
C ASN A 66 9.05 -6.32 2.41
N LEU A 67 7.94 -5.84 2.98
CA LEU A 67 7.57 -6.05 4.37
C LEU A 67 6.20 -6.73 4.45
N ALA A 68 6.08 -7.79 5.24
CA ALA A 68 4.78 -8.35 5.60
C ALA A 68 4.66 -8.42 7.12
N VAL A 69 3.52 -8.00 7.66
CA VAL A 69 3.25 -8.03 9.10
C VAL A 69 1.93 -8.75 9.31
N MET A 70 2.01 -9.93 9.92
CA MET A 70 0.88 -10.78 10.25
C MET A 70 0.70 -10.78 11.76
N SER A 71 -0.54 -10.71 12.25
CA SER A 71 -0.86 -10.99 13.64
C SER A 71 -1.79 -12.19 13.75
N VAL A 72 -1.80 -12.82 14.92
CA VAL A 72 -2.83 -13.77 15.32
C VAL A 72 -3.34 -13.39 16.70
N ASP A 73 -4.61 -13.05 16.78
CA ASP A 73 -5.30 -12.62 18.00
C ASP A 73 -5.76 -13.82 18.84
N ASP A 74 -5.44 -13.80 20.13
CA ASP A 74 -6.00 -14.71 21.13
C ASP A 74 -6.53 -13.97 22.35
N GLY A 75 -6.76 -12.67 22.23
CA GLY A 75 -7.31 -11.86 23.29
C GLY A 75 -8.80 -12.10 23.52
N VAL A 76 -9.28 -11.62 24.65
CA VAL A 76 -10.71 -11.50 24.94
C VAL A 76 -11.41 -10.72 23.82
N GLY A 77 -12.62 -11.14 23.50
CA GLY A 77 -13.40 -10.53 22.43
C GLY A 77 -14.59 -11.40 22.06
N GLU A 78 -15.25 -11.01 20.99
CA GLU A 78 -16.30 -11.81 20.37
C GLU A 78 -15.80 -12.36 19.04
N VAL A 79 -16.21 -13.57 18.70
CA VAL A 79 -15.95 -14.13 17.37
C VAL A 79 -16.61 -13.24 16.33
N THR A 80 -15.85 -12.83 15.33
CA THR A 80 -16.29 -11.93 14.26
C THR A 80 -17.56 -12.47 13.59
N ASN A 81 -18.56 -11.60 13.41
CA ASN A 81 -19.88 -11.91 12.83
C ASN A 81 -20.69 -13.00 13.56
N SER A 82 -20.39 -13.29 14.84
CA SER A 82 -21.10 -14.34 15.60
C SER A 82 -22.29 -13.84 16.42
N GLY A 83 -22.43 -12.52 16.61
CA GLY A 83 -23.51 -11.93 17.40
C GLY A 83 -23.38 -12.16 18.90
N GLY A 84 -22.17 -12.03 19.46
CA GLY A 84 -21.96 -12.12 20.90
C GLY A 84 -21.22 -13.35 21.42
N VAL A 85 -20.73 -14.25 20.55
CA VAL A 85 -20.04 -15.47 21.01
C VAL A 85 -18.66 -15.09 21.53
N PRO A 86 -18.35 -15.32 22.82
CA PRO A 86 -17.03 -15.01 23.35
C PRO A 86 -15.94 -15.84 22.65
N ARG A 87 -14.82 -15.20 22.35
CA ARG A 87 -13.65 -15.85 21.79
C ARG A 87 -13.05 -16.80 22.83
N ALA A 88 -12.70 -18.01 22.40
CA ALA A 88 -11.99 -18.96 23.24
C ALA A 88 -10.51 -18.59 23.34
N ASP A 89 -9.91 -18.82 24.51
CA ASP A 89 -8.47 -18.81 24.74
C ASP A 89 -7.87 -20.10 24.14
N LEU A 90 -7.02 -19.98 23.11
CA LEU A 90 -6.42 -21.10 22.39
C LEU A 90 -4.98 -21.38 22.82
N ASP A 91 -4.23 -20.37 23.24
CA ASP A 91 -2.86 -20.43 23.73
C ASP A 91 -2.74 -19.75 25.10
N PRO A 92 -2.71 -20.55 26.19
CA PRO A 92 -2.67 -20.03 27.56
C PRO A 92 -1.38 -19.26 27.92
N ASN A 93 -0.43 -19.14 26.98
CA ASN A 93 0.82 -18.42 27.18
C ASN A 93 0.88 -17.09 26.41
N ALA A 94 -0.04 -16.82 25.47
CA ALA A 94 0.04 -15.66 24.60
C ALA A 94 -1.34 -15.13 24.22
N ASP A 95 -1.61 -13.86 24.56
CA ASP A 95 -2.84 -13.16 24.14
C ASP A 95 -2.79 -12.72 22.66
N ALA A 96 -1.59 -12.65 22.07
CA ALA A 96 -1.41 -12.39 20.65
C ALA A 96 0.01 -12.72 20.18
N LEU A 97 0.14 -13.04 18.90
CA LEU A 97 1.42 -13.15 18.20
C LEU A 97 1.48 -12.16 17.04
N VAL A 98 2.68 -11.66 16.75
CA VAL A 98 2.99 -10.87 15.55
C VAL A 98 4.20 -11.47 14.85
N VAL A 99 4.11 -11.69 13.55
CA VAL A 99 5.22 -12.10 12.70
C VAL A 99 5.50 -11.00 11.68
N VAL A 100 6.74 -10.54 11.67
CA VAL A 100 7.24 -9.55 10.72
C VAL A 100 8.26 -10.21 9.81
N PHE A 101 7.95 -10.23 8.51
CA PHE A 101 8.84 -10.70 7.45
C PHE A 101 9.45 -9.48 6.76
N ASN A 102 10.73 -9.20 7.03
CA ASN A 102 11.47 -8.15 6.34
C ASN A 102 12.36 -8.76 5.24
N GLY A 103 11.89 -8.69 3.99
CA GLY A 103 12.64 -9.13 2.81
C GLY A 103 13.57 -8.08 2.22
N SER A 104 13.63 -6.87 2.80
CA SER A 104 14.57 -5.83 2.38
C SER A 104 15.94 -6.03 3.03
N THR A 105 17.00 -5.50 2.42
CA THR A 105 18.35 -5.53 3.00
C THR A 105 18.53 -4.53 4.15
N GLU A 106 17.58 -3.60 4.31
CA GLU A 106 17.61 -2.55 5.32
C GLU A 106 16.72 -2.91 6.51
N ALA A 107 16.99 -2.31 7.68
CA ALA A 107 16.06 -2.42 8.80
C ALA A 107 14.74 -1.70 8.47
N GLN A 108 13.63 -2.35 8.77
CA GLN A 108 12.29 -1.77 8.59
C GLN A 108 11.63 -1.56 9.94
N SER A 109 10.84 -0.50 10.04
CA SER A 109 10.00 -0.24 11.21
C SER A 109 8.57 0.01 10.78
N ILE A 110 7.62 -0.52 11.54
CA ILE A 110 6.20 -0.36 11.25
C ILE A 110 5.39 -0.24 12.54
N SER A 111 4.52 0.77 12.56
CA SER A 111 3.61 1.00 13.68
C SER A 111 2.29 0.28 13.46
N VAL A 112 1.86 -0.48 14.47
CA VAL A 112 0.56 -1.16 14.49
C VAL A 112 -0.28 -0.55 15.60
N ARG A 113 -1.50 -0.13 15.25
CA ARG A 113 -2.44 0.47 16.21
C ARG A 113 -2.81 -0.54 17.28
N THR A 114 -3.04 -0.08 18.50
CA THR A 114 -3.41 -0.89 19.68
C THR A 114 -2.38 -1.94 20.13
N ALA A 115 -1.35 -2.19 19.31
CA ALA A 115 -0.25 -3.08 19.68
C ALA A 115 0.44 -2.55 20.95
N SER A 116 0.59 -3.42 21.92
CA SER A 116 1.07 -3.07 23.26
C SER A 116 1.66 -4.33 23.90
N SER A 117 2.65 -4.13 24.78
CA SER A 117 3.24 -5.22 25.58
C SER A 117 3.78 -6.43 24.78
N PHE A 118 4.24 -6.21 23.55
CA PHE A 118 4.93 -7.25 22.77
C PHE A 118 6.41 -7.33 23.13
N ALA A 119 6.97 -8.53 23.07
CA ALA A 119 8.40 -8.78 23.17
C ALA A 119 8.83 -9.79 22.10
N LEU A 120 10.10 -9.77 21.71
CA LEU A 120 10.67 -10.78 20.81
C LEU A 120 10.44 -12.18 21.40
N HIS A 121 10.07 -13.15 20.57
CA HIS A 121 9.80 -14.51 21.03
C HIS A 121 11.04 -15.11 21.71
N ALA A 122 10.85 -15.82 22.83
CA ALA A 122 11.96 -16.28 23.68
C ALA A 122 12.99 -17.15 22.94
N VAL A 123 12.54 -17.94 21.95
CA VAL A 123 13.44 -18.74 21.11
C VAL A 123 14.37 -17.82 20.28
N GLN A 124 13.85 -16.73 19.73
CA GLN A 124 14.63 -15.80 18.90
C GLN A 124 15.53 -14.88 19.73
N GLN A 125 15.16 -14.57 20.98
CA GLN A 125 16.07 -13.92 21.93
C GLN A 125 17.34 -14.76 22.18
N ALA A 126 17.24 -16.08 22.06
CA ALA A 126 18.35 -17.02 22.21
C ALA A 126 18.86 -17.57 20.85
N SER A 127 18.50 -16.92 19.73
CA SER A 127 18.81 -17.43 18.39
C SER A 127 20.31 -17.53 18.15
N ALA A 128 20.71 -18.44 17.25
CA ALA A 128 22.07 -18.46 16.70
C ALA A 128 22.32 -17.30 15.71
N ASP A 129 21.25 -16.68 15.18
CA ASP A 129 21.35 -15.49 14.35
C ASP A 129 21.31 -14.22 15.21
N ALA A 130 22.44 -13.50 15.25
CA ALA A 130 22.54 -12.25 16.00
C ALA A 130 21.70 -11.12 15.40
N ALA A 131 21.30 -11.19 14.12
CA ALA A 131 20.46 -10.19 13.50
C ALA A 131 19.07 -10.17 14.15
N VAL A 132 18.39 -11.32 14.25
CA VAL A 132 17.03 -11.38 14.81
C VAL A 132 16.97 -10.96 16.28
N GLN A 133 18.06 -11.15 17.05
CA GLN A 133 18.14 -10.67 18.44
C GLN A 133 18.03 -9.15 18.57
N GLY A 134 18.32 -8.40 17.51
CA GLY A 134 18.15 -6.94 17.44
C GLY A 134 16.72 -6.51 17.13
N ALA A 135 15.81 -7.42 16.79
CA ALA A 135 14.41 -7.10 16.55
C ALA A 135 13.72 -6.67 17.87
N SER A 136 12.93 -5.62 17.81
CA SER A 136 12.37 -4.98 19.00
C SER A 136 10.96 -4.45 18.80
N PHE A 137 10.27 -4.24 19.92
CA PHE A 137 8.99 -3.56 19.99
C PHE A 137 9.12 -2.37 20.93
N ALA A 138 8.62 -1.21 20.50
CA ALA A 138 8.53 0.00 21.29
C ALA A 138 7.07 0.42 21.42
N GLU A 139 6.60 0.58 22.64
CA GLU A 139 5.25 1.07 22.92
C GLU A 139 5.14 2.58 22.66
N GLY A 140 4.01 3.01 22.11
CA GLY A 140 3.74 4.40 21.76
C GLY A 140 2.29 4.78 22.07
N GLU A 141 1.93 6.02 21.75
CA GLU A 141 0.56 6.50 21.96
C GLU A 141 -0.40 5.86 20.93
N GLY A 142 -1.39 5.10 21.40
CA GLY A 142 -2.40 4.47 20.55
C GLY A 142 -1.92 3.21 19.81
N GLY A 143 -0.74 2.68 20.11
CA GLY A 143 -0.18 1.46 19.51
C GLY A 143 1.30 1.29 19.80
N GLY A 144 2.02 0.59 18.93
CA GLY A 144 3.46 0.41 19.09
C GLY A 144 4.15 0.09 17.77
N THR A 145 5.47 0.24 17.78
CA THR A 145 6.33 0.09 16.60
C THR A 145 7.16 -1.18 16.72
N PHE A 146 7.09 -2.02 15.69
CA PHE A 146 7.99 -3.16 15.51
C PHE A 146 9.15 -2.75 14.62
N SER A 147 10.38 -3.00 15.07
CA SER A 147 11.60 -2.75 14.31
C SER A 147 12.35 -4.06 14.06
N VAL A 148 12.60 -4.37 12.80
CA VAL A 148 13.17 -5.65 12.37
C VAL A 148 14.33 -5.42 11.41
N PRO A 149 15.53 -5.99 11.68
CA PRO A 149 16.68 -5.88 10.79
C PRO A 149 16.41 -6.42 9.37
N GLY A 150 17.28 -6.08 8.42
CA GLY A 150 17.19 -6.56 7.05
C GLY A 150 17.23 -8.08 6.95
N LEU A 151 16.53 -8.65 5.96
CA LEU A 151 16.50 -10.08 5.65
C LEU A 151 16.15 -10.97 6.85
N THR A 152 15.27 -10.50 7.72
CA THR A 152 14.94 -11.13 9.00
C THR A 152 13.45 -11.43 9.11
N THR A 153 13.12 -12.60 9.65
CA THR A 153 11.76 -12.93 10.11
C THR A 153 11.74 -12.92 11.64
N ALA A 154 11.04 -11.96 12.23
CA ALA A 154 10.93 -11.81 13.67
C ALA A 154 9.52 -12.13 14.15
N VAL A 155 9.41 -12.92 15.21
CA VAL A 155 8.17 -13.30 15.88
C VAL A 155 8.15 -12.61 17.23
N PHE A 156 7.08 -11.87 17.50
CA PHE A 156 6.82 -11.20 18.76
C PHE A 156 5.61 -11.84 19.43
N ALA A 157 5.65 -11.94 20.75
CA ALA A 157 4.55 -12.45 21.55
C ALA A 157 4.12 -11.42 22.58
N LYS A 158 2.81 -11.27 22.74
CA LYS A 158 2.20 -10.63 23.90
C LYS A 158 1.87 -11.73 24.90
N ALA A 159 2.67 -11.84 25.94
CA ALA A 159 2.49 -12.90 26.93
C ALA A 159 1.16 -12.74 27.66
N GLN A 160 0.45 -13.85 27.85
CA GLN A 160 -0.78 -13.86 28.62
C GLN A 160 -0.50 -13.71 30.12
N GLY A 161 -1.40 -13.02 30.81
CA GLY A 161 -1.38 -12.84 32.25
C GLY A 161 -1.96 -14.03 33.02
N ALA A 162 -2.60 -13.77 34.16
CA ALA A 162 -3.26 -14.81 34.95
C ALA A 162 -4.54 -15.37 34.29
N ALA A 163 -5.08 -14.67 33.30
CA ALA A 163 -6.24 -15.01 32.49
C ALA A 163 -6.07 -14.36 31.13
N GLN A 164 -6.90 -14.77 30.16
CA GLN A 164 -6.95 -14.16 28.83
C GLN A 164 -7.10 -12.65 28.95
N GLY A 165 -6.18 -11.93 28.33
CA GLY A 165 -6.11 -10.47 28.32
C GLY A 165 -6.59 -9.90 27.00
N GLU A 166 -6.36 -8.60 26.83
CA GLU A 166 -6.53 -7.95 25.52
C GLU A 166 -5.44 -8.48 24.57
N GLY A 167 -5.82 -8.85 23.36
CA GLY A 167 -4.88 -9.34 22.35
C GLY A 167 -4.48 -8.23 21.38
N LEU A 168 -4.49 -8.55 20.09
CA LEU A 168 -4.31 -7.60 18.99
C LEU A 168 -5.31 -7.94 17.88
N SER A 169 -6.35 -7.12 17.74
CA SER A 169 -7.40 -7.37 16.77
C SER A 169 -6.86 -7.55 15.35
N ALA A 170 -7.36 -8.56 14.64
CA ALA A 170 -7.08 -8.79 13.22
C ALA A 170 -7.40 -7.56 12.34
N PHE A 171 -8.32 -6.70 12.79
CA PHE A 171 -8.76 -5.49 12.12
C PHE A 171 -8.12 -4.22 12.68
N ALA A 172 -7.08 -4.32 13.52
CA ALA A 172 -6.42 -3.15 14.11
C ALA A 172 -5.89 -2.16 13.05
N THR A 173 -5.59 -2.66 11.84
CA THR A 173 -5.20 -1.83 10.69
C THR A 173 -6.25 -1.84 9.57
N ALA A 174 -6.85 -2.98 9.26
CA ALA A 174 -7.79 -3.11 8.14
C ALA A 174 -9.10 -2.36 8.42
N GLY A 175 -9.54 -1.50 7.49
CA GLY A 175 -10.75 -0.69 7.64
C GLY A 175 -10.57 0.58 8.46
N PHE A 176 -9.37 0.83 9.00
CA PHE A 176 -9.02 2.12 9.56
C PHE A 176 -8.72 3.10 8.43
N GLU A 177 -9.59 4.10 8.23
CA GLU A 177 -9.22 5.25 7.43
C GLU A 177 -8.37 6.18 8.30
N PRO A 178 -7.12 6.48 7.90
CA PRO A 178 -6.31 7.43 8.65
C PRO A 178 -7.06 8.77 8.78
N PRO A 179 -6.84 9.53 9.87
CA PRO A 179 -7.44 10.86 10.00
C PRO A 179 -7.20 11.64 8.72
N VAL A 180 -8.24 12.30 8.21
CA VAL A 180 -8.16 13.11 7.00
C VAL A 180 -7.00 14.10 7.18
N PRO A 181 -5.92 14.03 6.38
CA PRO A 181 -4.78 14.92 6.54
C PRO A 181 -5.24 16.38 6.45
N TYR A 182 -4.71 17.27 7.28
CA TYR A 182 -5.15 18.68 7.39
C TYR A 182 -6.58 18.89 7.95
N GLY A 183 -7.29 17.84 8.35
CA GLY A 183 -8.59 17.92 9.01
C GLY A 183 -9.65 18.60 8.14
N ASP A 184 -10.39 19.55 8.72
CA ASP A 184 -11.42 20.32 8.01
C ASP A 184 -10.83 21.47 7.16
N THR A 185 -9.51 21.57 7.05
CA THR A 185 -8.84 22.64 6.28
C THR A 185 -8.93 22.35 4.79
N GLU A 186 -9.58 23.23 4.03
CA GLU A 186 -9.50 23.18 2.57
C GLU A 186 -8.08 23.50 2.09
N ILE A 187 -7.57 22.67 1.19
CA ILE A 187 -6.28 22.90 0.54
C ILE A 187 -6.48 23.18 -0.94
N HIS A 188 -5.68 24.08 -1.48
CA HIS A 188 -5.84 24.60 -2.84
C HIS A 188 -4.53 24.52 -3.62
N LEU A 189 -4.63 24.29 -4.92
CA LEU A 189 -3.58 24.62 -5.88
C LEU A 189 -3.58 26.14 -6.06
N ARG A 190 -2.43 26.77 -5.82
CA ARG A 190 -2.26 28.22 -5.88
C ARG A 190 -1.01 28.54 -6.67
N GLY A 191 -1.13 29.21 -7.80
CA GLY A 191 0.02 29.44 -8.67
C GLY A 191 -0.22 30.50 -9.71
N GLN A 192 0.75 30.68 -10.60
CA GLN A 192 0.68 31.66 -11.67
C GLN A 192 -0.54 31.45 -12.59
N PHE A 193 -0.95 30.20 -12.82
CA PHE A 193 -2.12 29.83 -13.64
C PHE A 193 -3.46 30.39 -13.12
N ASN A 194 -3.58 30.65 -11.81
CA ASN A 194 -4.78 31.25 -11.21
C ASN A 194 -4.51 32.58 -10.51
N GLY A 195 -3.37 33.23 -10.81
CA GLY A 195 -2.97 34.48 -10.18
C GLY A 195 -2.80 34.36 -8.66
N TRP A 196 -2.40 33.18 -8.16
CA TRP A 196 -2.28 32.84 -6.74
C TRP A 196 -3.61 32.84 -5.96
N SER A 197 -4.73 32.71 -6.68
CA SER A 197 -6.05 32.47 -6.11
C SER A 197 -6.18 31.03 -5.59
N THR A 198 -7.40 30.57 -5.37
CA THR A 198 -7.71 29.24 -4.81
C THR A 198 -8.36 28.35 -5.86
N ASP A 199 -7.74 27.21 -6.16
CA ASP A 199 -8.38 26.09 -6.85
C ASP A 199 -8.39 24.87 -5.93
N ALA A 200 -9.55 24.44 -5.47
CA ALA A 200 -9.68 23.41 -4.44
C ALA A 200 -9.15 22.04 -4.88
N MET A 201 -8.43 21.37 -3.99
CA MET A 201 -8.15 19.94 -4.10
C MET A 201 -9.14 19.17 -3.22
N ASN A 202 -9.78 18.15 -3.78
CA ASN A 202 -10.81 17.38 -3.10
C ASN A 202 -10.19 16.15 -2.45
N TYR A 203 -10.54 15.87 -1.20
CA TYR A 203 -10.17 14.62 -0.55
C TYR A 203 -10.95 13.46 -1.17
N ILE A 204 -10.23 12.43 -1.63
CA ILE A 204 -10.81 11.25 -2.28
C ILE A 204 -10.67 9.97 -1.46
N GLY A 205 -10.19 10.07 -0.22
CA GLY A 205 -9.97 8.92 0.67
C GLY A 205 -8.52 8.45 0.73
N GLY A 206 -8.18 7.70 1.79
CA GLY A 206 -6.87 7.08 1.96
C GLY A 206 -5.70 8.07 2.01
N GLY A 207 -5.94 9.29 2.53
CA GLY A 207 -4.94 10.35 2.62
C GLY A 207 -4.67 11.11 1.32
N VAL A 208 -5.45 10.88 0.25
CA VAL A 208 -5.19 11.48 -1.07
C VAL A 208 -6.14 12.65 -1.36
N TYR A 209 -5.56 13.74 -1.86
CA TYR A 209 -6.26 14.90 -2.40
C TYR A 209 -6.04 15.00 -3.92
N GLU A 210 -7.07 15.42 -4.65
CA GLU A 210 -7.03 15.62 -6.10
C GLU A 210 -7.53 16.99 -6.54
N GLY A 211 -6.72 17.68 -7.33
CA GLY A 211 -7.10 18.87 -8.09
C GLY A 211 -6.96 18.61 -9.60
N PHE A 212 -7.81 19.26 -10.39
CA PHE A 212 -7.74 19.22 -11.85
C PHE A 212 -7.71 20.66 -12.36
N LEU A 213 -6.76 20.95 -13.25
CA LEU A 213 -6.59 22.26 -13.86
C LEU A 213 -6.43 22.12 -15.36
N GLU A 214 -7.12 22.97 -16.11
CA GLU A 214 -6.83 23.16 -17.53
C GLU A 214 -5.71 24.19 -17.68
N LEU A 215 -4.59 23.74 -18.24
CA LEU A 215 -3.35 24.51 -18.33
C LEU A 215 -2.92 24.61 -19.79
N GLU A 216 -2.32 25.74 -20.14
CA GLU A 216 -1.68 25.94 -21.44
C GLU A 216 -0.23 25.45 -21.40
N ALA A 217 0.39 25.27 -22.57
CA ALA A 217 1.80 24.94 -22.64
C ALA A 217 2.67 26.12 -22.17
N ASP A 218 3.15 26.04 -20.92
CA ASP A 218 4.00 27.04 -20.28
C ASP A 218 4.69 26.44 -19.04
N THR A 219 5.57 27.21 -18.41
CA THR A 219 6.14 26.90 -17.10
C THR A 219 5.44 27.72 -16.02
N TYR A 220 4.93 27.06 -14.98
CA TYR A 220 4.19 27.68 -13.89
C TYR A 220 4.88 27.49 -12.54
N LEU A 221 4.89 28.56 -11.74
CA LEU A 221 5.17 28.49 -10.31
C LEU A 221 3.87 28.30 -9.51
N PHE A 222 3.89 27.40 -8.53
CA PHE A 222 2.73 27.11 -7.69
C PHE A 222 3.09 26.58 -6.29
N LYS A 223 2.08 26.45 -5.44
CA LYS A 223 2.09 25.84 -4.11
C LYS A 223 0.78 25.09 -3.87
N ILE A 224 0.78 24.23 -2.85
CA ILE A 224 -0.46 23.69 -2.29
C ILE A 224 -0.62 24.30 -0.90
N ALA A 225 -1.69 25.07 -0.69
CA ALA A 225 -1.84 25.83 0.55
C ALA A 225 -3.31 26.04 0.91
N SER A 226 -3.56 26.30 2.19
CA SER A 226 -4.84 26.82 2.67
C SER A 226 -5.05 28.26 2.19
N GLU A 227 -6.29 28.74 2.22
CA GLU A 227 -6.64 30.11 1.81
C GLU A 227 -5.82 31.16 2.58
N ASP A 228 -5.64 30.93 3.89
CA ASP A 228 -4.91 31.81 4.81
C ASP A 228 -3.37 31.75 4.69
N TRP A 229 -2.83 30.84 3.86
CA TRP A 229 -1.39 30.52 3.73
C TRP A 229 -0.69 30.04 5.01
N GLY A 230 -1.40 29.97 6.14
CA GLY A 230 -0.82 29.74 7.46
C GLY A 230 -1.12 28.34 7.99
N THR A 231 -2.34 27.84 7.75
CA THR A 231 -2.76 26.53 8.25
C THR A 231 -2.09 25.39 7.47
N VAL A 232 -1.96 25.54 6.16
CA VAL A 232 -1.23 24.63 5.26
C VAL A 232 -0.41 25.46 4.27
N ASP A 233 0.89 25.21 4.19
CA ASP A 233 1.81 25.75 3.18
C ASP A 233 2.77 24.63 2.76
N ILE A 234 2.42 23.91 1.69
CA ILE A 234 3.20 22.80 1.15
C ILE A 234 3.95 23.30 -0.08
N ALA A 235 5.25 23.11 -0.08
CA ALA A 235 6.10 23.55 -1.16
C ALA A 235 7.36 22.67 -1.35
N ALA A 236 8.25 23.15 -2.20
CA ALA A 236 9.49 22.50 -2.59
C ALA A 236 10.42 22.30 -1.37
N PRO A 237 10.93 21.08 -1.09
CA PRO A 237 12.01 20.93 -0.12
C PRO A 237 13.29 21.62 -0.65
N GLU A 238 14.25 21.88 0.23
CA GLU A 238 15.52 22.48 -0.19
C GLU A 238 16.19 21.67 -1.31
N GLY A 239 16.50 22.33 -2.43
CA GLY A 239 17.18 21.70 -3.57
C GLY A 239 16.29 21.04 -4.62
N GLN A 240 14.96 21.00 -4.44
CA GLN A 240 14.02 20.46 -5.42
C GLN A 240 12.83 21.41 -5.63
N SER A 241 12.89 22.24 -6.68
CA SER A 241 11.77 23.11 -7.07
C SER A 241 10.97 22.56 -8.24
N GLU A 242 11.60 21.81 -9.15
CA GLU A 242 10.96 21.31 -10.35
C GLU A 242 10.18 20.01 -10.11
N ILE A 243 8.96 19.96 -10.63
CA ILE A 243 8.06 18.81 -10.60
C ILE A 243 7.97 18.22 -12.00
N ALA A 244 8.44 16.99 -12.15
CA ALA A 244 8.33 16.23 -13.39
C ALA A 244 6.94 15.61 -13.54
N ILE A 245 6.33 15.76 -14.72
CA ILE A 245 5.05 15.12 -15.04
C ILE A 245 5.24 13.60 -15.04
N GLY A 246 4.35 12.89 -14.36
CA GLY A 246 4.31 11.43 -14.27
C GLY A 246 5.11 10.85 -13.10
N GLU A 247 6.01 11.63 -12.49
CA GLU A 247 6.90 11.16 -11.43
C GLU A 247 6.41 11.63 -10.04
N PRO A 248 6.53 10.78 -9.00
CA PRO A 248 6.24 11.20 -7.63
C PRO A 248 7.33 12.13 -7.09
N ALA A 249 6.92 13.26 -6.51
CA ALA A 249 7.79 14.23 -5.85
C ALA A 249 7.41 14.38 -4.37
N THR A 250 8.34 14.08 -3.47
CA THR A 250 8.16 14.31 -2.02
C THR A 250 8.31 15.80 -1.73
N LEU A 251 7.28 16.39 -1.13
CA LEU A 251 7.20 17.79 -0.77
C LEU A 251 7.46 17.99 0.72
N SER A 252 7.48 19.24 1.17
CA SER A 252 7.56 19.58 2.59
C SER A 252 6.46 20.56 2.98
N ALA A 253 5.87 20.31 4.14
CA ALA A 253 4.91 21.22 4.80
C ALA A 253 5.58 22.14 5.84
N ALA A 254 6.92 22.22 5.86
CA ALA A 254 7.64 23.16 6.70
C ALA A 254 7.51 24.56 6.07
N GLY A 255 6.92 25.52 6.79
CA GLY A 255 6.64 26.86 6.24
C GLY A 255 7.88 27.60 5.71
N GLN A 256 7.64 28.57 4.82
CA GLN A 256 8.66 29.45 4.17
C GLN A 256 9.56 28.79 3.11
N LEU A 257 9.07 27.74 2.46
CA LEU A 257 9.77 27.08 1.38
C LEU A 257 9.52 27.74 0.00
N PRO A 258 10.46 27.60 -0.96
CA PRO A 258 10.31 28.13 -2.31
C PRO A 258 9.10 27.53 -3.03
N ASN A 259 8.58 28.24 -4.04
CA ASN A 259 7.50 27.73 -4.88
C ASN A 259 7.95 26.50 -5.67
N LEU A 260 7.00 25.63 -5.98
CA LEU A 260 7.15 24.53 -6.93
C LEU A 260 7.12 25.10 -8.36
N GLU A 261 7.87 24.50 -9.27
CA GLU A 261 7.88 24.81 -10.70
C GLU A 261 7.42 23.57 -11.48
N ILE A 262 6.54 23.75 -12.45
CA ILE A 262 6.12 22.68 -13.37
C ILE A 262 6.09 23.19 -14.80
N THR A 263 6.62 22.41 -15.73
CA THR A 263 6.58 22.71 -17.16
C THR A 263 5.49 21.85 -17.82
N ILE A 264 4.52 22.52 -18.43
CA ILE A 264 3.42 21.92 -19.18
C ILE A 264 3.80 21.89 -20.66
N PRO A 265 4.01 20.70 -21.27
CA PRO A 265 4.50 20.59 -22.64
C PRO A 265 3.40 20.84 -23.69
N GLU A 266 2.14 20.59 -23.34
CA GLU A 266 0.99 20.72 -24.23
C GLU A 266 -0.22 21.21 -23.43
N ALA A 267 -1.06 22.03 -24.04
CA ALA A 267 -2.30 22.48 -23.42
C ALA A 267 -3.24 21.29 -23.14
N GLY A 268 -3.85 21.26 -21.95
CA GLY A 268 -4.78 20.21 -21.58
C GLY A 268 -5.16 20.22 -20.11
N GLU A 269 -5.99 19.26 -19.71
CA GLU A 269 -6.34 19.06 -18.30
C GLU A 269 -5.26 18.23 -17.60
N TYR A 270 -4.78 18.70 -16.46
CA TYR A 270 -3.77 18.06 -15.63
C TYR A 270 -4.35 17.72 -14.26
N ARG A 271 -4.07 16.49 -13.81
CA ARG A 271 -4.43 15.98 -12.48
C ARG A 271 -3.25 16.15 -11.55
N PHE A 272 -3.48 16.85 -10.44
CA PHE A 272 -2.56 16.99 -9.33
C PHE A 272 -3.05 16.09 -8.20
N ALA A 273 -2.29 15.05 -7.87
CA ALA A 273 -2.62 14.12 -6.80
C ALA A 273 -1.61 14.22 -5.67
N LEU A 274 -2.07 14.65 -4.50
CA LEU A 274 -1.27 14.77 -3.30
C LEU A 274 -1.62 13.65 -2.33
N ASN A 275 -0.68 12.73 -2.10
CA ASN A 275 -0.75 11.77 -1.02
C ASN A 275 -0.17 12.39 0.25
N ALA A 276 -1.03 12.71 1.22
CA ALA A 276 -0.69 13.39 2.46
C ALA A 276 -0.77 12.46 3.69
N LEU A 277 -0.64 11.14 3.49
CA LEU A 277 -0.61 10.16 4.60
C LEU A 277 0.51 10.48 5.59
N ASP A 278 1.67 10.91 5.10
CA ASP A 278 2.64 11.68 5.89
C ASP A 278 2.42 13.16 5.59
N SER A 279 1.73 13.87 6.48
CA SER A 279 1.40 15.28 6.27
C SER A 279 2.61 16.21 6.38
N ALA A 280 3.73 15.76 6.95
CA ALA A 280 4.98 16.51 7.02
C ALA A 280 5.80 16.40 5.73
N ALA A 281 5.72 15.24 5.05
CA ALA A 281 6.40 14.94 3.80
C ALA A 281 5.44 14.38 2.73
N PRO A 282 4.42 15.15 2.29
CA PRO A 282 3.41 14.64 1.38
C PRO A 282 4.00 14.43 -0.04
N VAL A 283 3.47 13.47 -0.79
CA VAL A 283 3.97 13.12 -2.14
C VAL A 283 3.00 13.63 -3.20
N LEU A 284 3.46 14.50 -4.09
CA LEU A 284 2.71 15.01 -5.23
C LEU A 284 3.05 14.23 -6.50
N THR A 285 2.05 13.84 -7.27
CA THR A 285 2.20 13.35 -8.65
C THR A 285 1.30 14.17 -9.56
N VAL A 286 1.86 14.70 -10.64
CA VAL A 286 1.11 15.45 -11.65
C VAL A 286 1.08 14.66 -12.96
N THR A 287 -0.10 14.42 -13.51
CA THR A 287 -0.28 13.67 -14.77
C THR A 287 -1.17 14.45 -15.72
N ASN A 288 -0.96 14.32 -17.03
CA ASN A 288 -1.96 14.75 -18.01
C ASN A 288 -3.23 13.90 -17.81
N ALA A 289 -4.33 14.52 -17.40
CA ALA A 289 -5.59 13.85 -17.05
C ALA A 289 -6.35 13.34 -18.29
N ALA A 290 -6.09 13.95 -19.45
CA ALA A 290 -6.79 13.68 -20.71
C ALA A 290 -6.15 12.57 -21.55
N ALA A 291 -5.08 11.92 -21.08
CA ALA A 291 -4.26 11.05 -21.91
C ALA A 291 -4.34 9.56 -21.53
N LEU A 292 -5.37 8.87 -22.02
CA LEU A 292 -5.07 7.59 -22.67
C LEU A 292 -4.19 7.91 -23.88
N PRO A 293 -3.05 7.23 -24.09
CA PRO A 293 -2.07 7.56 -25.13
C PRO A 293 -2.62 7.43 -26.57
N ALA A 294 -3.82 6.86 -26.72
CA ALA A 294 -4.60 6.87 -27.95
C ALA A 294 -6.10 6.78 -27.63
N GLN A 295 -6.95 6.99 -28.64
CA GLN A 295 -8.38 6.71 -28.56
C GLN A 295 -8.59 5.23 -28.15
N ALA A 296 -9.18 5.02 -26.98
CA ALA A 296 -9.58 3.70 -26.51
C ALA A 296 -11.05 3.42 -26.84
N PHE A 297 -11.35 2.14 -26.93
CA PHE A 297 -12.67 1.60 -27.24
C PHE A 297 -13.01 0.50 -26.25
N VAL A 298 -14.28 0.35 -25.91
CA VAL A 298 -14.76 -0.86 -25.25
C VAL A 298 -15.02 -1.92 -26.33
N ARG A 299 -14.17 -2.95 -26.38
CA ARG A 299 -14.15 -3.98 -27.42
C ARG A 299 -14.55 -5.31 -26.80
N GLY A 300 -15.57 -5.98 -27.33
CA GLY A 300 -16.06 -7.22 -26.75
C GLY A 300 -16.95 -8.02 -27.69
N ASN A 301 -17.50 -9.15 -27.21
CA ASN A 301 -18.34 -10.01 -28.04
C ASN A 301 -19.57 -9.27 -28.62
N PHE A 302 -20.14 -8.31 -27.89
CA PHE A 302 -21.29 -7.50 -28.29
C PHE A 302 -21.04 -6.53 -29.45
N ASN A 303 -19.78 -6.25 -29.82
CA ASN A 303 -19.44 -5.43 -30.99
C ASN A 303 -18.44 -6.11 -31.92
N GLY A 304 -18.30 -7.44 -31.83
CA GLY A 304 -17.36 -8.22 -32.63
C GLY A 304 -15.90 -7.83 -32.39
N TRP A 305 -15.56 -7.32 -31.21
CA TRP A 305 -14.24 -6.80 -30.85
C TRP A 305 -13.76 -5.62 -31.71
N GLY A 306 -14.69 -4.90 -32.35
CA GLY A 306 -14.40 -3.73 -33.18
C GLY A 306 -14.30 -2.42 -32.40
N THR A 307 -14.08 -1.31 -33.13
CA THR A 307 -13.94 0.06 -32.61
C THR A 307 -15.27 0.82 -32.50
N GLY A 308 -16.41 0.12 -32.52
CA GLY A 308 -17.75 0.73 -32.57
C GLY A 308 -18.19 1.46 -31.30
N ASN A 309 -17.47 1.32 -30.18
CA ASN A 309 -17.80 1.91 -28.88
C ASN A 309 -16.61 2.74 -28.37
N PRO A 310 -16.36 3.94 -28.94
CA PRO A 310 -15.30 4.81 -28.47
C PRO A 310 -15.59 5.29 -27.05
N LEU A 311 -14.55 5.35 -26.23
CA LEU A 311 -14.56 6.02 -24.95
C LEU A 311 -14.35 7.53 -25.16
N SER A 312 -15.31 8.34 -24.70
CA SER A 312 -15.20 9.79 -24.74
C SER A 312 -14.69 10.29 -23.40
N TYR A 313 -13.70 11.18 -23.45
CA TYR A 313 -13.25 11.88 -22.25
C TYR A 313 -14.35 12.82 -21.76
N VAL A 314 -14.74 12.71 -20.49
CA VAL A 314 -15.78 13.53 -19.87
C VAL A 314 -15.23 14.43 -18.76
N GLY A 315 -13.89 14.57 -18.68
CA GLY A 315 -13.19 15.39 -17.71
C GLY A 315 -12.73 14.60 -16.48
N ARG A 316 -11.80 15.18 -15.71
CA ARG A 316 -11.32 14.63 -14.44
C ARG A 316 -10.77 13.19 -14.51
N GLY A 317 -10.12 12.83 -15.60
CA GLY A 317 -9.61 11.47 -15.83
C GLY A 317 -10.70 10.43 -16.15
N LEU A 318 -11.97 10.83 -16.29
CA LEU A 318 -13.08 9.92 -16.57
C LEU A 318 -13.30 9.78 -18.07
N TYR A 319 -13.44 8.53 -18.50
CA TYR A 319 -13.82 8.16 -19.85
C TYR A 319 -15.13 7.38 -19.81
N GLN A 320 -16.05 7.74 -20.70
CA GLN A 320 -17.39 7.16 -20.73
C GLN A 320 -17.79 6.73 -22.14
N THR A 321 -18.51 5.61 -22.21
CA THR A 321 -19.28 5.20 -23.39
C THR A 321 -20.58 4.54 -22.93
N SER A 322 -21.54 4.38 -23.83
CA SER A 322 -22.81 3.72 -23.56
C SER A 322 -23.08 2.70 -24.64
N ILE A 323 -23.32 1.45 -24.22
CA ILE A 323 -23.39 0.30 -25.12
C ILE A 323 -24.66 -0.48 -24.79
N ALA A 324 -25.47 -0.79 -25.81
CA ALA A 324 -26.56 -1.73 -25.67
C ALA A 324 -25.97 -3.16 -25.68
N VAL A 325 -26.20 -3.91 -24.62
CA VAL A 325 -25.70 -5.27 -24.45
C VAL A 325 -26.88 -6.20 -24.14
N ASP A 326 -27.03 -7.26 -24.93
CA ASP A 326 -28.09 -8.26 -24.71
C ASP A 326 -27.83 -9.07 -23.43
N ALA A 327 -28.89 -9.67 -22.85
CA ALA A 327 -28.74 -10.52 -21.69
C ALA A 327 -27.83 -11.73 -21.98
N GLY A 328 -26.81 -11.95 -21.14
CA GLY A 328 -25.85 -13.05 -21.29
C GLY A 328 -24.48 -12.71 -20.70
N THR A 329 -23.53 -13.62 -20.89
CA THR A 329 -22.12 -13.41 -20.54
C THR A 329 -21.39 -12.80 -21.73
N HIS A 330 -20.64 -11.72 -21.49
CA HIS A 330 -19.87 -11.04 -22.52
C HIS A 330 -18.45 -10.76 -22.03
N GLY A 331 -17.45 -11.21 -22.79
CA GLY A 331 -16.08 -10.79 -22.61
C GLY A 331 -15.85 -9.43 -23.26
N PHE A 332 -15.06 -8.58 -22.62
CA PHE A 332 -14.64 -7.30 -23.18
C PHE A 332 -13.30 -6.84 -22.62
N LYS A 333 -12.70 -5.87 -23.32
CA LYS A 333 -11.48 -5.14 -22.95
C LYS A 333 -11.67 -3.66 -23.26
N VAL A 334 -10.79 -2.83 -22.68
CA VAL A 334 -10.63 -1.43 -23.09
C VAL A 334 -9.32 -1.33 -23.85
N ALA A 335 -9.38 -1.09 -25.17
CA ALA A 335 -8.18 -1.11 -26.00
C ALA A 335 -8.22 -0.08 -27.13
N SER A 336 -7.05 0.35 -27.57
CA SER A 336 -6.86 1.15 -28.79
C SER A 336 -7.13 0.30 -30.03
N GLU A 337 -7.27 0.95 -31.19
CA GLU A 337 -7.50 0.26 -32.47
C GLU A 337 -6.38 -0.76 -32.77
N ASP A 338 -5.14 -0.36 -32.50
CA ASP A 338 -3.92 -1.15 -32.71
C ASP A 338 -3.67 -2.24 -31.66
N TRP A 339 -4.45 -2.30 -30.58
CA TRP A 339 -4.27 -3.18 -29.41
C TRP A 339 -2.95 -3.03 -28.65
N SER A 340 -2.05 -2.14 -29.06
CA SER A 340 -0.72 -2.00 -28.46
C SER A 340 -0.56 -0.73 -27.65
N THR A 341 -1.25 0.35 -28.04
CA THR A 341 -1.13 1.64 -27.37
C THR A 341 -1.94 1.68 -26.07
N VAL A 342 -3.10 1.03 -26.06
CA VAL A 342 -3.95 0.78 -24.89
C VAL A 342 -4.45 -0.66 -25.00
N ASP A 343 -4.21 -1.49 -23.98
CA ASP A 343 -4.82 -2.83 -23.84
C ASP A 343 -5.04 -3.11 -22.35
N LEU A 344 -6.14 -2.57 -21.83
CA LEU A 344 -6.50 -2.65 -20.42
C LEU A 344 -7.52 -3.77 -20.21
N SER A 345 -7.23 -4.60 -19.22
CA SER A 345 -8.12 -5.69 -18.79
C SER A 345 -7.99 -5.92 -17.28
N VAL A 346 -8.79 -6.83 -16.72
CA VAL A 346 -8.63 -7.19 -15.31
C VAL A 346 -7.39 -8.07 -15.15
N ALA A 347 -6.48 -7.71 -14.25
CA ALA A 347 -5.32 -8.53 -13.93
C ALA A 347 -5.77 -9.94 -13.47
N SER A 348 -5.24 -11.00 -14.10
CA SER A 348 -5.42 -12.37 -13.64
C SER A 348 -4.09 -13.12 -13.67
N GLU A 349 -3.77 -13.82 -12.59
CA GLU A 349 -2.54 -14.60 -12.47
C GLU A 349 -2.52 -15.83 -13.40
N SER A 350 -3.65 -16.18 -14.03
CA SER A 350 -3.84 -17.41 -14.80
C SER A 350 -4.46 -17.22 -16.19
N GLY A 351 -4.70 -15.98 -16.64
CA GLY A 351 -5.42 -15.71 -17.89
C GLY A 351 -6.91 -16.06 -17.85
N ALA A 352 -7.46 -16.28 -16.65
CA ALA A 352 -8.87 -16.60 -16.43
C ALA A 352 -9.76 -15.36 -16.64
N GLU A 353 -10.97 -15.58 -17.16
CA GLU A 353 -12.00 -14.54 -17.23
C GLU A 353 -12.37 -14.10 -15.81
N VAL A 354 -12.22 -12.80 -15.52
CA VAL A 354 -12.60 -12.22 -14.24
C VAL A 354 -13.97 -11.57 -14.37
N PRO A 355 -14.97 -11.96 -13.56
CA PRO A 355 -16.29 -11.35 -13.62
C PRO A 355 -16.21 -9.88 -13.18
N VAL A 356 -16.79 -9.00 -13.99
CA VAL A 356 -17.03 -7.59 -13.64
C VAL A 356 -18.44 -7.49 -13.07
N GLU A 357 -18.57 -7.10 -11.80
CA GLU A 357 -19.88 -6.92 -11.18
C GLU A 357 -20.52 -5.59 -11.59
N LEU A 358 -21.80 -5.63 -11.94
CA LEU A 358 -22.55 -4.42 -12.27
C LEU A 358 -22.63 -3.49 -11.05
N ASN A 359 -22.44 -2.19 -11.30
CA ASN A 359 -22.42 -1.13 -10.29
C ASN A 359 -21.28 -1.24 -9.26
N SER A 360 -20.22 -1.98 -9.59
CA SER A 360 -18.99 -2.04 -8.80
C SER A 360 -17.80 -1.53 -9.61
N ALA A 361 -16.89 -0.81 -8.96
CA ALA A 361 -15.64 -0.39 -9.57
C ALA A 361 -14.71 -1.60 -9.72
N THR A 362 -14.18 -1.81 -10.93
CA THR A 362 -13.19 -2.86 -11.20
C THR A 362 -11.91 -2.22 -11.70
N ALA A 363 -10.79 -2.52 -11.04
CA ALA A 363 -9.49 -2.04 -11.48
C ALA A 363 -9.06 -2.75 -12.77
N LEU A 364 -8.58 -1.97 -13.74
CA LEU A 364 -7.96 -2.48 -14.96
C LEU A 364 -6.46 -2.22 -14.92
N SER A 365 -5.68 -3.09 -15.53
CA SER A 365 -4.24 -3.02 -15.68
C SER A 365 -3.83 -3.16 -17.13
#